data_AF-A0A3C1FUP2-F1
#
_entry.id   AF-A0A3C1FUP2-F1
#
_cell.length_a   1.000
_cell.length_b   1.000
_cell.length_c   1.000
_cell.angle_alpha   90.00
_cell.angle_beta   90.00
_cell.angle_gamma   90.00
#
_symmetry.space_group_name_H-M   'P 1'
#
loop_
_entity.id
_entity.type
_entity.pdbx_description
1 polymer ?
#
loop_
_entity_poly.entity_id
_entity_poly.type
_entity_poly.pdbx_seq_one_letter_code
_entity_poly.pdbx_strand_id
1 'polypeptide(L)'
;MSLLSNMRCLIVLFIAILSLYGCATTKSAHEEYQPIPIHLEENIERNEFSVAKGDDVIGRLAFISLEKGDTLPDIARHFSLGINGVSSANPGVDIWVPEAGERIMLPLSFILPDAPRKGIVINLAAMRLFQFKGDGESIAVLTYPVGIGTEERPSPTGQMCVERKGTRPIWHVPASIAEDHRKKGDPLPAAVLPGPQNPLGEYALYLSKSSYLIHGTNKPASIGLRATNGCIRLYPEDVTKLYENTPVKTPVCIVNQPYLLGQRNGVVYMEVHALPEDLDTFEFDKIYTKLRTIEEKSGRALDWSKVKKVLAEARGVPVPIFEIRQGAGEEVAETIEVRHPDKLYGRPEIPELQTDAWSVLAADVRDETDAVRLAVIINHQGPQIPARVVSKDGSYRVIAGPFNDIREAKDAIKRLKIDLEIDARLLEPVKKISSQEDIVERKEVIRR
;
A
#
# COMPACT_ATOMS: atom_id res chain seq x y z
N MET A 1 10.58 40.77 24.98
CA MET A 1 9.49 40.32 25.89
C MET A 1 8.32 39.95 25.01
N SER A 2 7.92 38.71 24.76
CA SER A 2 8.01 37.39 25.40
C SER A 2 7.71 36.40 24.24
N LEU A 3 8.47 35.39 23.80
CA LEU A 3 9.53 34.54 24.37
C LEU A 3 9.12 33.76 25.62
N LEU A 4 7.85 33.30 25.69
CA LEU A 4 7.37 32.34 26.71
C LEU A 4 5.99 31.71 26.41
N SER A 5 5.69 31.32 25.16
CA SER A 5 4.44 30.57 24.86
C SER A 5 4.59 29.29 24.04
N ASN A 6 5.67 29.11 23.26
CA ASN A 6 5.86 27.88 22.46
C ASN A 6 6.80 26.85 23.10
N MET A 7 7.12 27.01 24.39
CA MET A 7 8.06 26.14 25.13
C MET A 7 7.34 25.14 26.05
N ARG A 8 6.06 24.84 25.78
CA ARG A 8 5.27 23.83 26.52
C ARG A 8 4.69 22.69 25.68
N CYS A 9 4.77 22.73 24.34
CA CYS A 9 4.38 21.60 23.50
C CYS A 9 5.54 20.64 23.13
N LEU A 10 6.81 21.06 23.27
CA LEU A 10 7.95 20.21 22.87
C LEU A 10 8.58 19.37 24.00
N ILE A 11 8.17 19.54 25.25
CA ILE A 11 8.68 18.73 26.38
C ILE A 11 7.78 17.51 26.66
N VAL A 12 6.55 17.48 26.14
CA VAL A 12 5.64 16.33 26.28
C VAL A 12 5.94 15.22 25.25
N LEU A 13 6.63 15.51 24.14
CA LEU A 13 6.95 14.51 23.12
C LEU A 13 8.26 13.73 23.38
N PHE A 14 9.12 14.18 24.31
CA PHE A 14 10.42 13.53 24.57
C PHE A 14 10.54 12.87 25.95
N ILE A 15 9.55 12.99 26.84
CA ILE A 15 9.50 12.29 28.13
C ILE A 15 8.51 11.11 28.12
N ALA A 16 7.69 10.95 27.08
CA ALA A 16 6.80 9.79 26.92
C ALA A 16 7.46 8.55 26.26
N ILE A 17 8.79 8.56 26.04
CA ILE A 17 9.55 7.44 25.44
C ILE A 17 10.37 6.66 26.48
N LEU A 18 10.33 7.01 27.77
CA LEU A 18 11.20 6.39 28.79
C LEU A 18 10.54 5.92 30.09
N SER A 19 9.21 5.77 30.15
CA SER A 19 8.56 5.23 31.36
C SER A 19 7.30 4.42 31.09
N LEU A 20 7.44 3.26 30.44
CA LEU A 20 6.54 2.11 30.60
C LEU A 20 7.33 0.78 30.44
N TYR A 21 8.41 0.63 31.21
CA TYR A 21 8.89 -0.71 31.56
C TYR A 21 8.22 -1.10 32.87
N GLY A 22 7.20 -1.96 32.78
CA GLY A 22 6.61 -2.63 33.93
C GLY A 22 5.09 -2.62 33.96
N CYS A 23 4.46 -3.48 33.16
CA CYS A 23 3.40 -4.35 33.65
C CYS A 23 3.13 -5.49 32.66
N ALA A 24 3.37 -6.71 33.14
CA ALA A 24 2.90 -8.00 32.66
C ALA A 24 2.63 -8.13 31.15
N THR A 25 3.59 -8.72 30.46
CA THR A 25 3.37 -9.58 29.29
C THR A 25 2.29 -10.61 29.61
N THR A 26 1.03 -10.28 29.32
CA THR A 26 0.09 -11.31 28.93
C THR A 26 0.40 -11.58 27.47
N LYS A 27 1.17 -12.65 27.22
CA LYS A 27 1.11 -13.36 25.95
C LYS A 27 -0.37 -13.63 25.73
N SER A 28 -1.03 -12.82 24.89
CA SER A 28 -2.34 -13.21 24.37
C SER A 28 -2.08 -14.55 23.70
N ALA A 29 -2.75 -15.58 24.23
CA ALA A 29 -2.65 -16.93 23.73
C ALA A 29 -2.71 -16.91 22.21
N HIS A 30 -1.80 -17.64 21.57
CA HIS A 30 -2.03 -18.15 20.24
C HIS A 30 -3.42 -18.79 20.26
N GLU A 31 -4.40 -18.11 19.66
CA GLU A 31 -5.73 -18.67 19.45
C GLU A 31 -5.54 -19.80 18.43
N GLU A 32 -5.80 -21.02 18.90
CA GLU A 32 -5.61 -22.28 18.18
C GLU A 32 -6.41 -22.35 16.87
N TYR A 33 -5.76 -22.97 15.88
CA TYR A 33 -6.33 -23.72 14.76
C TYR A 33 -7.08 -22.93 13.67
N GLN A 34 -6.32 -22.39 12.71
CA GLN A 34 -6.73 -22.42 11.31
C GLN A 34 -6.20 -23.75 10.72
N PRO A 35 -7.01 -24.54 9.99
CA PRO A 35 -6.53 -25.76 9.38
C PRO A 35 -5.33 -25.46 8.46
N ILE A 36 -4.31 -26.31 8.53
CA ILE A 36 -3.16 -26.30 7.62
C ILE A 36 -3.72 -26.42 6.20
N PRO A 37 -3.42 -25.48 5.27
CA PRO A 37 -3.85 -25.59 3.88
C PRO A 37 -3.44 -26.94 3.28
N ILE A 38 -4.40 -27.60 2.63
CA ILE A 38 -4.26 -28.96 2.11
C ILE A 38 -3.42 -28.98 0.80
N HIS A 39 -3.19 -27.81 0.18
CA HIS A 39 -2.54 -27.69 -1.13
C HIS A 39 -1.55 -26.51 -1.20
N LEU A 40 -0.31 -26.83 -1.61
CA LEU A 40 0.71 -25.86 -2.00
C LEU A 40 0.53 -25.53 -3.49
N GLU A 41 0.24 -24.28 -3.81
CA GLU A 41 0.11 -23.82 -5.20
C GLU A 41 1.34 -23.02 -5.67
N GLU A 42 1.73 -23.20 -6.93
CA GLU A 42 2.81 -22.42 -7.55
C GLU A 42 2.38 -21.00 -7.89
N ASN A 43 1.10 -20.80 -8.23
CA ASN A 43 0.56 -19.52 -8.65
C ASN A 43 -0.87 -19.35 -8.16
N ILE A 44 -1.26 -18.11 -7.87
CA ILE A 44 -2.62 -17.74 -7.51
C ILE A 44 -3.11 -16.62 -8.42
N GLU A 45 -4.41 -16.62 -8.70
CA GLU A 45 -5.12 -15.50 -9.35
C GLU A 45 -5.01 -14.25 -8.48
N ARG A 46 -4.54 -13.14 -9.07
CA ARG A 46 -4.27 -11.89 -8.34
C ARG A 46 -5.26 -10.78 -8.70
N ASN A 47 -5.64 -10.70 -9.98
CA ASN A 47 -6.34 -9.54 -10.53
C ASN A 47 -7.65 -9.87 -11.22
N GLU A 48 -7.79 -11.03 -11.88
CA GLU A 48 -8.94 -11.35 -12.71
C GLU A 48 -9.71 -12.51 -12.11
N PHE A 49 -11.00 -12.29 -11.88
CA PHE A 49 -11.88 -13.26 -11.21
C PHE A 49 -13.18 -13.41 -12.00
N SER A 50 -13.69 -14.64 -12.08
CA SER A 50 -15.04 -14.91 -12.60
C SER A 50 -16.06 -14.71 -11.49
N VAL A 51 -17.22 -14.13 -11.82
CA VAL A 51 -18.31 -13.90 -10.85
C VAL A 51 -19.50 -14.76 -11.23
N ALA A 52 -19.82 -15.73 -10.36
CA ALA A 52 -21.03 -16.52 -10.53
C ALA A 52 -22.28 -15.66 -10.29
N LYS A 53 -23.39 -16.04 -10.95
CA LYS A 53 -24.64 -15.29 -10.85
C LYS A 53 -25.16 -15.32 -9.40
N GLY A 54 -25.30 -14.14 -8.81
CA GLY A 54 -25.80 -13.97 -7.44
C GLY A 54 -24.71 -13.97 -6.37
N ASP A 55 -23.46 -14.22 -6.74
CA ASP A 55 -22.31 -14.09 -5.85
C ASP A 55 -21.81 -12.64 -5.82
N ASP A 56 -21.37 -12.23 -4.64
CA ASP A 56 -20.78 -10.92 -4.36
C ASP A 56 -19.33 -11.05 -3.88
N VAL A 57 -18.87 -12.25 -3.54
CA VAL A 57 -17.52 -12.51 -3.05
C VAL A 57 -16.69 -13.18 -4.13
N ILE A 58 -15.56 -12.58 -4.48
CA ILE A 58 -14.62 -13.07 -5.48
C ILE A 58 -13.27 -13.42 -4.85
N GLY A 59 -12.50 -14.24 -5.55
CA GLY A 59 -11.16 -14.67 -5.11
C GLY A 59 -11.19 -15.56 -3.87
N ARG A 60 -10.02 -15.77 -3.27
CA ARG A 60 -9.83 -16.63 -2.09
C ARG A 60 -8.67 -16.14 -1.25
N LEU A 61 -8.69 -16.45 0.04
CA LEU A 61 -7.57 -16.14 0.93
C LEU A 61 -6.43 -17.11 0.67
N ALA A 62 -5.22 -16.61 0.79
CA ALA A 62 -4.01 -17.43 0.70
C ALA A 62 -3.04 -17.07 1.81
N PHE A 63 -2.04 -17.90 2.01
CA PHE A 63 -0.95 -17.65 2.93
C PHE A 63 0.39 -17.85 2.22
N ILE A 64 1.39 -17.12 2.69
CA ILE A 64 2.76 -17.22 2.22
C ILE A 64 3.69 -17.15 3.42
N SER A 65 4.77 -17.93 3.39
CA SER A 65 5.87 -17.81 4.35
C SER A 65 6.90 -16.82 3.82
N LEU A 66 7.26 -15.83 4.63
CA LEU A 66 8.22 -14.78 4.25
C LEU A 66 9.65 -15.29 4.21
N GLU A 67 10.45 -14.75 3.30
CA GLU A 67 11.88 -15.00 3.20
C GLU A 67 12.70 -13.81 3.74
N LYS A 68 13.98 -14.06 3.99
CA LYS A 68 14.88 -13.03 4.52
C LYS A 68 14.99 -11.85 3.53
N GLY A 69 14.66 -10.66 4.03
CA GLY A 69 14.77 -9.41 3.28
C GLY A 69 13.51 -9.06 2.50
N ASP A 70 12.45 -9.85 2.59
CA ASP A 70 11.14 -9.44 2.10
C ASP A 70 10.64 -8.21 2.85
N THR A 71 9.73 -7.48 2.21
CA THR A 71 9.04 -6.34 2.78
C THR A 71 7.56 -6.47 2.43
N LEU A 72 6.66 -5.98 3.27
CA LEU A 72 5.24 -6.02 2.95
C LEU A 72 4.91 -5.24 1.66
N PRO A 73 5.55 -4.11 1.32
CA PRO A 73 5.36 -3.46 0.03
C PRO A 73 5.77 -4.31 -1.18
N ASP A 74 6.85 -5.09 -1.07
CA ASP A 74 7.30 -6.00 -2.14
C ASP A 74 6.30 -7.14 -2.34
N ILE A 75 5.84 -7.77 -1.24
CA ILE A 75 4.80 -8.80 -1.28
C ILE A 75 3.50 -8.23 -1.84
N ALA A 76 3.06 -7.07 -1.34
CA ALA A 76 1.84 -6.42 -1.78
C ALA A 76 1.87 -6.16 -3.29
N ARG A 77 2.96 -5.55 -3.80
CA ARG A 77 3.11 -5.29 -5.23
C ARG A 77 3.16 -6.57 -6.06
N HIS A 78 3.87 -7.60 -5.60
CA HIS A 78 3.95 -8.87 -6.31
C HIS A 78 2.56 -9.49 -6.50
N PHE A 79 1.73 -9.47 -5.46
CA PHE A 79 0.39 -10.04 -5.47
C PHE A 79 -0.72 -9.06 -5.87
N SER A 80 -0.38 -7.85 -6.34
CA SER A 80 -1.36 -6.81 -6.73
C SER A 80 -2.35 -6.51 -5.59
N LEU A 81 -1.77 -6.25 -4.43
CA LEU A 81 -2.41 -5.81 -3.20
C LEU A 81 -1.88 -4.42 -2.83
N GLY A 82 -2.69 -3.67 -2.10
CA GLY A 82 -2.24 -2.42 -1.48
C GLY A 82 -1.54 -2.74 -0.16
N ILE A 83 -0.62 -1.88 0.27
CA ILE A 83 0.06 -2.09 1.55
C ILE A 83 -0.92 -2.14 2.72
N ASN A 84 -1.99 -1.32 2.68
CA ASN A 84 -3.07 -1.37 3.68
C ASN A 84 -3.71 -2.76 3.79
N GLY A 85 -3.99 -3.41 2.66
CA GLY A 85 -4.62 -4.72 2.68
C GLY A 85 -3.75 -5.75 3.38
N VAL A 86 -2.46 -5.80 3.02
CA VAL A 86 -1.51 -6.75 3.62
C VAL A 86 -1.27 -6.42 5.10
N SER A 87 -1.09 -5.15 5.47
CA SER A 87 -0.81 -4.79 6.87
C SER A 87 -2.04 -4.95 7.77
N SER A 88 -3.25 -4.60 7.31
CA SER A 88 -4.48 -4.78 8.08
C SER A 88 -4.86 -6.25 8.26
N ALA A 89 -4.58 -7.10 7.27
CA ALA A 89 -4.81 -8.55 7.38
C ALA A 89 -3.85 -9.23 8.35
N ASN A 90 -2.67 -8.63 8.59
CA ASN A 90 -1.57 -9.20 9.37
C ASN A 90 -1.10 -8.24 10.49
N PRO A 91 -1.95 -7.99 11.51
CA PRO A 91 -1.59 -7.08 12.59
C PRO A 91 -0.38 -7.61 13.37
N GLY A 92 0.60 -6.74 13.61
CA GLY A 92 1.83 -7.06 14.35
C GLY A 92 3.05 -7.37 13.48
N VAL A 93 2.85 -7.62 12.17
CA VAL A 93 3.95 -7.85 11.23
C VAL A 93 4.64 -6.52 10.89
N ASP A 94 5.97 -6.48 10.97
CA ASP A 94 6.74 -5.29 10.56
C ASP A 94 6.63 -5.07 9.05
N ILE A 95 6.31 -3.84 8.64
CA ILE A 95 6.09 -3.48 7.24
C ILE A 95 7.38 -3.56 6.41
N TRP A 96 8.50 -3.18 7.00
CA TRP A 96 9.76 -2.93 6.30
C TRP A 96 10.82 -4.00 6.56
N VAL A 97 10.78 -4.64 7.72
CA VAL A 97 11.71 -5.69 8.13
C VAL A 97 10.96 -6.82 8.85
N PRO A 98 9.99 -7.49 8.19
CA PRO A 98 9.29 -8.64 8.77
C PRO A 98 10.23 -9.81 9.05
N GLU A 99 9.84 -10.70 9.95
CA GLU A 99 10.65 -11.85 10.33
C GLU A 99 10.62 -12.93 9.24
N ALA A 100 11.78 -13.50 8.91
CA ALA A 100 11.86 -14.61 7.97
C ALA A 100 11.19 -15.86 8.56
N GLY A 101 10.42 -16.57 7.74
CA GLY A 101 9.61 -17.72 8.14
C GLY A 101 8.26 -17.34 8.76
N GLU A 102 7.99 -16.05 8.98
CA GLU A 102 6.67 -15.59 9.41
C GLU A 102 5.64 -15.88 8.32
N ARG A 103 4.52 -16.49 8.72
CA ARG A 103 3.44 -16.87 7.82
C ARG A 103 2.38 -15.78 7.80
N ILE A 104 2.19 -15.13 6.67
CA ILE A 104 1.26 -14.02 6.51
C ILE A 104 0.09 -14.37 5.57
N MET A 105 -1.06 -13.76 5.81
CA MET A 105 -2.24 -13.81 4.98
C MET A 105 -2.13 -12.87 3.78
N LEU A 106 -2.46 -13.39 2.60
CA LEU A 106 -2.69 -12.62 1.39
C LEU A 106 -4.20 -12.40 1.22
N PRO A 107 -4.71 -11.16 1.40
CA PRO A 107 -6.13 -10.83 1.28
C PRO A 107 -6.58 -10.76 -0.19
N LEU A 108 -6.58 -11.91 -0.87
CA LEU A 108 -6.95 -12.07 -2.28
C LEU A 108 -8.42 -12.46 -2.46
N SER A 109 -9.25 -12.23 -1.44
CA SER A 109 -10.70 -12.38 -1.48
C SER A 109 -11.34 -11.02 -1.25
N PHE A 110 -12.36 -10.66 -2.03
CA PHE A 110 -12.98 -9.33 -1.99
C PHE A 110 -14.50 -9.43 -2.05
N ILE A 111 -15.20 -8.60 -1.29
CA ILE A 111 -16.62 -8.32 -1.51
C ILE A 111 -16.78 -7.21 -2.54
N LEU A 112 -17.56 -7.47 -3.60
CA LEU A 112 -17.89 -6.49 -4.62
C LEU A 112 -18.71 -5.33 -4.00
N PRO A 113 -18.35 -4.06 -4.26
CA PRO A 113 -19.08 -2.92 -3.71
C PRO A 113 -20.56 -2.89 -4.14
N ASP A 114 -21.41 -2.32 -3.28
CA ASP A 114 -22.83 -2.05 -3.56
C ASP A 114 -22.93 -0.85 -4.52
N ALA A 115 -22.64 -1.12 -5.80
CA ALA A 115 -22.60 -0.16 -6.90
C ALA A 115 -22.92 -0.88 -8.22
N PRO A 116 -23.25 -0.13 -9.30
CA PRO A 116 -23.48 -0.75 -10.61
C PRO A 116 -22.26 -1.57 -11.06
N ARG A 117 -22.46 -2.88 -11.30
CA ARG A 117 -21.44 -3.82 -11.80
C ARG A 117 -21.14 -3.60 -13.28
N LYS A 118 -20.71 -2.39 -13.64
CA LYS A 118 -20.48 -1.96 -15.02
C LYS A 118 -19.35 -0.95 -15.09
N GLY A 119 -18.44 -1.15 -16.04
CA GLY A 119 -17.29 -0.26 -16.23
C GLY A 119 -16.36 -0.34 -15.03
N ILE A 120 -16.02 0.81 -14.44
CA ILE A 120 -15.11 0.91 -13.30
C ILE A 120 -15.90 1.29 -12.04
N VAL A 121 -15.67 0.56 -10.95
CA VAL A 121 -16.08 0.93 -9.60
C VAL A 121 -14.84 1.08 -8.74
N ILE A 122 -14.75 2.14 -7.95
CA ILE A 122 -13.64 2.35 -7.00
C ILE A 122 -14.25 2.48 -5.61
N ASN A 123 -13.84 1.62 -4.68
CA ASN A 123 -14.18 1.79 -3.28
C ASN A 123 -12.98 2.41 -2.54
N LEU A 124 -13.13 3.66 -2.11
CA LEU A 124 -12.09 4.42 -1.43
C LEU A 124 -11.72 3.81 -0.08
N ALA A 125 -12.69 3.25 0.66
CA ALA A 125 -12.42 2.62 1.95
C ALA A 125 -11.56 1.35 1.80
N ALA A 126 -11.89 0.52 0.81
CA ALA A 126 -11.09 -0.66 0.47
C ALA A 126 -9.77 -0.33 -0.25
N MET A 127 -9.61 0.92 -0.71
CA MET A 127 -8.55 1.36 -1.61
C MET A 127 -8.38 0.41 -2.80
N ARG A 128 -9.51 0.06 -3.43
CA ARG A 128 -9.52 -0.93 -4.51
C ARG A 128 -10.43 -0.53 -5.66
N LEU A 129 -9.94 -0.77 -6.88
CA LEU A 129 -10.63 -0.59 -8.14
C LEU A 129 -11.14 -1.94 -8.65
N PHE A 130 -12.35 -1.96 -9.20
CA PHE A 130 -13.00 -3.10 -9.84
C PHE A 130 -13.44 -2.70 -11.25
N GLN A 131 -12.93 -3.38 -12.26
CA GLN A 131 -13.31 -3.23 -13.66
C GLN A 131 -14.16 -4.43 -14.07
N PHE A 132 -15.45 -4.19 -14.29
CA PHE A 132 -16.41 -5.20 -14.72
C PHE A 132 -16.36 -5.36 -16.25
N LYS A 133 -16.13 -6.58 -16.71
CA LYS A 133 -16.14 -7.00 -18.11
C LYS A 133 -17.23 -8.07 -18.33
N GLY A 134 -17.74 -8.13 -19.56
CA GLY A 134 -18.80 -9.06 -19.97
C GLY A 134 -20.19 -8.45 -19.98
N ASP A 135 -21.14 -9.18 -20.55
CA ASP A 135 -22.58 -8.96 -20.45
C ASP A 135 -23.18 -9.93 -19.42
N GLY A 136 -24.41 -9.67 -18.96
CA GLY A 136 -24.96 -10.17 -17.69
C GLY A 136 -25.01 -11.68 -17.44
N GLU A 137 -24.57 -12.53 -18.37
CA GLU A 137 -24.48 -13.99 -18.22
C GLU A 137 -23.10 -14.48 -17.77
N SER A 138 -22.02 -13.73 -18.00
CA SER A 138 -20.67 -14.07 -17.54
C SER A 138 -19.87 -12.80 -17.25
N ILE A 139 -19.85 -12.41 -15.97
CA ILE A 139 -19.14 -11.22 -15.52
C ILE A 139 -17.74 -11.63 -15.07
N ALA A 140 -16.72 -11.08 -15.71
CA ALA A 140 -15.35 -11.11 -15.22
C ALA A 140 -15.04 -9.77 -14.53
N VAL A 141 -14.32 -9.82 -13.42
CA VAL A 141 -13.89 -8.64 -12.66
C VAL A 141 -12.38 -8.61 -12.62
N LEU A 142 -11.80 -7.55 -13.19
CA LEU A 142 -10.41 -7.22 -12.96
C LEU A 142 -10.33 -6.25 -11.78
N THR A 143 -9.42 -6.47 -10.85
CA THR A 143 -9.29 -5.64 -9.67
C THR A 143 -7.85 -5.26 -9.37
N TYR A 144 -7.67 -4.02 -8.90
CA TYR A 144 -6.37 -3.40 -8.69
C TYR A 144 -6.38 -2.59 -7.39
N PRO A 145 -5.30 -2.63 -6.60
CA PRO A 145 -5.15 -1.74 -5.45
C PRO A 145 -4.90 -0.31 -5.94
N VAL A 146 -5.34 0.68 -5.16
CA VAL A 146 -5.17 2.09 -5.50
C VAL A 146 -4.58 2.91 -4.36
N GLY A 147 -3.83 3.96 -4.70
CA GLY A 147 -3.54 5.07 -3.78
C GLY A 147 -4.57 6.19 -3.97
N ILE A 148 -5.02 6.81 -2.87
CA ILE A 148 -6.12 7.79 -2.90
C ILE A 148 -5.70 9.12 -2.25
N GLY A 149 -6.60 10.11 -2.33
CA GLY A 149 -6.41 11.43 -1.72
C GLY A 149 -6.16 11.38 -0.21
N THR A 150 -5.38 12.35 0.30
CA THR A 150 -5.27 12.58 1.74
C THR A 150 -6.59 13.05 2.34
N GLU A 151 -6.70 13.10 3.66
CA GLU A 151 -7.89 13.62 4.33
C GLU A 151 -8.14 15.10 4.01
N GLU A 152 -7.07 15.88 3.87
CA GLU A 152 -7.14 17.30 3.52
C GLU A 152 -7.51 17.52 2.05
N ARG A 153 -7.25 16.52 1.19
CA ARG A 153 -7.51 16.56 -0.26
C ARG A 153 -8.09 15.23 -0.72
N PRO A 154 -9.33 14.92 -0.32
CA PRO A 154 -9.91 13.61 -0.54
C PRO A 154 -10.23 13.37 -2.01
N SER A 155 -10.20 12.10 -2.39
CA SER A 155 -10.70 11.66 -3.70
C SER A 155 -12.22 11.89 -3.79
N PRO A 156 -12.75 12.21 -5.00
CA PRO A 156 -14.16 12.50 -5.18
C PRO A 156 -15.00 11.22 -5.06
N THR A 157 -16.27 11.35 -4.70
CA THR A 157 -17.27 10.28 -4.83
C THR A 157 -18.30 10.63 -5.91
N GLY A 158 -19.01 9.60 -6.40
CA GLY A 158 -20.12 9.75 -7.34
C GLY A 158 -19.87 9.15 -8.72
N GLN A 159 -20.83 9.38 -9.62
CA GLN A 159 -20.82 8.84 -10.99
C GLN A 159 -20.14 9.79 -11.96
N MET A 160 -19.20 9.26 -12.74
CA MET A 160 -18.45 9.92 -13.79
C MET A 160 -18.16 8.94 -14.94
N CYS A 161 -17.34 9.34 -15.91
CA CYS A 161 -16.87 8.45 -16.96
C CYS A 161 -15.47 8.84 -17.40
N VAL A 162 -14.80 7.93 -18.10
CA VAL A 162 -13.52 8.22 -18.76
C VAL A 162 -13.78 9.20 -19.90
N GLU A 163 -13.39 10.45 -19.73
CA GLU A 163 -13.58 11.50 -20.73
C GLU A 163 -12.54 11.42 -21.84
N ARG A 164 -11.28 11.20 -21.47
CA ARG A 164 -10.16 11.00 -22.40
C ARG A 164 -9.06 10.17 -21.75
N LYS A 165 -8.11 9.77 -22.58
CA LYS A 165 -6.97 8.92 -22.22
C LYS A 165 -5.70 9.54 -22.78
N GLY A 166 -4.59 9.45 -22.05
CA GLY A 166 -3.29 9.92 -22.50
C GLY A 166 -2.18 8.92 -22.17
N THR A 167 -1.29 8.71 -23.14
CA THR A 167 0.01 8.07 -22.94
C THR A 167 1.06 9.15 -22.70
N ARG A 168 2.08 8.84 -21.89
CA ARG A 168 3.18 9.75 -21.56
C ARG A 168 2.69 11.16 -21.23
N PRO A 169 1.79 11.31 -20.24
CA PRO A 169 1.16 12.60 -19.96
C PRO A 169 2.18 13.61 -19.43
N ILE A 170 2.08 14.87 -19.86
CA ILE A 170 2.75 15.98 -19.17
C ILE A 170 1.98 16.26 -17.88
N TRP A 171 2.67 16.32 -16.75
CA TRP A 171 2.06 16.75 -15.50
C TRP A 171 2.19 18.26 -15.36
N HIS A 172 1.11 18.98 -15.62
CA HIS A 172 1.01 20.40 -15.31
C HIS A 172 0.76 20.55 -13.81
N VAL A 173 1.69 21.19 -13.10
CA VAL A 173 1.65 21.27 -11.64
C VAL A 173 0.49 22.18 -11.21
N PRO A 174 -0.52 21.66 -10.48
CA PRO A 174 -1.60 22.49 -9.96
C PRO A 174 -1.05 23.57 -9.02
N ALA A 175 -1.65 24.76 -9.06
CA ALA A 175 -1.20 25.90 -8.26
C ALA A 175 -1.15 25.59 -6.75
N SER A 176 -2.10 24.80 -6.24
CA SER A 176 -2.12 24.36 -4.84
C SER A 176 -0.92 23.48 -4.48
N ILE A 177 -0.53 22.56 -5.36
CA ILE A 177 0.62 21.67 -5.14
C ILE A 177 1.92 22.48 -5.22
N ALA A 178 2.04 23.38 -6.21
CA ALA A 178 3.20 24.27 -6.33
C ALA A 178 3.41 25.12 -5.07
N GLU A 179 2.33 25.62 -4.49
CA GLU A 179 2.35 26.41 -3.26
C GLU A 179 2.83 25.60 -2.04
N ASP A 180 2.35 24.37 -1.86
CA ASP A 180 2.81 23.51 -0.76
C ASP A 180 4.31 23.20 -0.85
N HIS A 181 4.75 22.87 -2.07
CA HIS A 181 6.14 22.58 -2.37
C HIS A 181 7.04 23.80 -2.12
N ARG A 182 6.59 25.00 -2.48
CA ARG A 182 7.27 26.26 -2.15
C ARG A 182 7.41 26.48 -0.64
N LYS A 183 6.38 26.18 0.16
CA LYS A 183 6.43 26.28 1.63
C LYS A 183 7.44 25.31 2.25
N LYS A 184 7.64 24.14 1.63
CA LYS A 184 8.64 23.14 2.03
C LYS A 184 10.06 23.46 1.56
N GLY A 185 10.26 24.57 0.84
CA GLY A 185 11.57 24.93 0.26
C GLY A 185 11.95 24.13 -0.99
N ASP A 186 10.97 23.50 -1.65
CA ASP A 186 11.15 22.65 -2.83
C ASP A 186 10.31 23.14 -4.01
N PRO A 187 10.62 24.28 -4.63
CA PRO A 187 9.80 24.81 -5.72
C PRO A 187 9.77 23.82 -6.91
N LEU A 188 8.57 23.42 -7.31
CA LEU A 188 8.35 22.59 -8.49
C LEU A 188 8.37 23.41 -9.79
N PRO A 189 8.77 22.82 -10.93
CA PRO A 189 8.59 23.44 -12.23
C PRO A 189 7.10 23.57 -12.57
N ALA A 190 6.74 24.45 -13.50
CA ALA A 190 5.35 24.61 -13.95
C ALA A 190 4.78 23.33 -14.59
N ALA A 191 5.64 22.51 -15.19
CA ALA A 191 5.28 21.21 -15.75
C ALA A 191 6.44 20.22 -15.59
N VAL A 192 6.09 18.95 -15.37
CA VAL A 192 7.03 17.83 -15.41
C VAL A 192 6.75 17.02 -16.68
N LEU A 193 7.79 16.88 -17.51
CA LEU A 193 7.72 16.14 -18.76
C LEU A 193 7.63 14.62 -18.52
N PRO A 194 7.24 13.83 -19.52
CA PRO A 194 7.19 12.37 -19.38
C PRO A 194 8.55 11.76 -19.06
N GLY A 195 8.58 10.77 -18.19
CA GLY A 195 9.79 10.08 -17.76
C GLY A 195 9.71 9.64 -16.28
N PRO A 196 10.80 9.08 -15.73
CA PRO A 196 10.80 8.50 -14.38
C PRO A 196 10.38 9.48 -13.28
N GLN A 197 10.64 10.78 -13.45
CA GLN A 197 10.31 11.82 -12.49
C GLN A 197 8.83 12.26 -12.53
N ASN A 198 8.07 11.82 -13.54
CA ASN A 198 6.69 12.24 -13.70
C ASN A 198 5.77 11.47 -12.73
N PRO A 199 5.05 12.16 -11.82
CA PRO A 199 4.21 11.48 -10.84
C PRO A 199 2.94 10.86 -11.41
N LEU A 200 2.59 11.16 -12.68
CA LEU A 200 1.48 10.54 -13.38
C LEU A 200 1.83 9.17 -13.98
N GLY A 201 3.12 8.81 -14.03
CA GLY A 201 3.60 7.62 -14.72
C GLY A 201 3.39 7.70 -16.24
N GLU A 202 3.28 6.54 -16.90
CA GLU A 202 3.22 6.44 -18.36
C GLU A 202 1.80 6.52 -18.93
N TYR A 203 0.76 6.34 -18.12
CA TYR A 203 -0.63 6.30 -18.57
C TYR A 203 -1.56 7.05 -17.62
N ALA A 204 -2.56 7.74 -18.19
CA ALA A 204 -3.61 8.41 -17.42
C ALA A 204 -4.98 8.34 -18.13
N LEU A 205 -6.02 8.13 -17.33
CA LEU A 205 -7.43 8.23 -17.70
C LEU A 205 -8.00 9.46 -16.99
N TYR A 206 -8.57 10.38 -17.77
CA TYR A 206 -9.13 11.64 -17.28
C TYR A 206 -10.63 11.49 -17.09
N LEU A 207 -11.14 11.93 -15.95
CA LEU A 207 -12.53 11.71 -15.55
C LEU A 207 -13.40 12.93 -15.92
N SER A 208 -14.64 12.68 -16.33
CA SER A 208 -15.56 13.71 -16.86
C SER A 208 -16.09 14.71 -15.83
N LYS A 209 -16.08 14.32 -14.56
CA LYS A 209 -16.38 15.20 -13.44
C LYS A 209 -15.12 15.28 -12.63
N SER A 210 -14.70 16.51 -12.32
CA SER A 210 -13.45 16.87 -11.65
C SER A 210 -12.20 16.94 -12.53
N SER A 211 -11.17 17.61 -12.03
CA SER A 211 -9.81 17.56 -12.57
C SER A 211 -9.04 16.30 -12.13
N TYR A 212 -9.70 15.29 -11.56
CA TYR A 212 -9.06 14.08 -11.07
C TYR A 212 -8.82 13.04 -12.17
N LEU A 213 -7.77 12.25 -11.97
CA LEU A 213 -7.28 11.26 -12.91
C LEU A 213 -7.20 9.89 -12.24
N ILE A 214 -7.33 8.84 -13.04
CA ILE A 214 -6.82 7.50 -12.71
C ILE A 214 -5.50 7.35 -13.47
N HIS A 215 -4.38 7.20 -12.77
CA HIS A 215 -3.05 7.25 -13.40
C HIS A 215 -2.04 6.32 -12.72
N GLY A 216 -0.90 6.09 -13.38
CA GLY A 216 0.21 5.34 -12.78
C GLY A 216 0.92 6.12 -11.69
N THR A 217 2.09 5.68 -11.25
CA THR A 217 2.88 6.48 -10.31
C THR A 217 4.35 6.17 -10.41
N ASN A 218 5.19 7.17 -10.11
CA ASN A 218 6.61 6.95 -9.86
C ASN A 218 6.92 6.64 -8.39
N LYS A 219 5.91 6.60 -7.50
CA LYS A 219 6.01 6.20 -6.08
C LYS A 219 5.16 4.94 -5.80
N PRO A 220 5.54 3.73 -6.28
CA PRO A 220 4.74 2.50 -6.11
C PRO A 220 4.40 2.16 -4.67
N ALA A 221 5.28 2.46 -3.71
CA ALA A 221 5.02 2.26 -2.28
C ALA A 221 3.85 3.11 -1.74
N SER A 222 3.29 4.04 -2.54
CA SER A 222 2.09 4.82 -2.18
C SER A 222 0.76 4.13 -2.49
N ILE A 223 0.77 2.94 -3.10
CA ILE A 223 -0.44 2.18 -3.41
C ILE A 223 -0.96 1.48 -2.16
N GLY A 224 -2.25 1.65 -1.89
CA GLY A 224 -2.85 1.28 -0.60
C GLY A 224 -2.64 2.33 0.49
N LEU A 225 -2.30 3.58 0.14
CA LEU A 225 -2.18 4.68 1.09
C LEU A 225 -2.98 5.92 0.64
N ARG A 226 -3.33 6.76 1.62
CA ARG A 226 -3.81 8.13 1.42
C ARG A 226 -2.63 9.05 1.15
N ALA A 227 -2.18 9.12 -0.10
CA ALA A 227 -0.89 9.74 -0.47
C ALA A 227 -0.96 10.66 -1.69
N THR A 228 -2.16 11.02 -2.15
CA THR A 228 -2.37 11.86 -3.33
C THR A 228 -3.12 13.15 -2.98
N ASN A 229 -3.18 14.08 -3.92
CA ASN A 229 -4.01 15.29 -3.81
C ASN A 229 -5.41 15.06 -4.43
N GLY A 230 -5.97 13.86 -4.28
CA GLY A 230 -7.32 13.47 -4.70
C GLY A 230 -7.40 12.59 -5.95
N CYS A 231 -6.35 12.51 -6.77
CA CYS A 231 -6.29 11.56 -7.89
C CYS A 231 -6.16 10.10 -7.42
N ILE A 232 -6.52 9.16 -8.30
CA ILE A 232 -6.39 7.72 -8.05
C ILE A 232 -5.10 7.21 -8.69
N ARG A 233 -4.19 6.69 -7.88
CA ARG A 233 -2.93 6.06 -8.34
C ARG A 233 -3.08 4.56 -8.46
N LEU A 234 -2.51 3.97 -9.49
CA LEU A 234 -2.28 2.54 -9.63
C LEU A 234 -0.80 2.25 -9.73
N TYR A 235 -0.42 0.99 -9.49
CA TYR A 235 0.90 0.50 -9.89
C TYR A 235 1.14 0.74 -11.39
N PRO A 236 2.39 0.98 -11.83
CA PRO A 236 2.72 1.20 -13.23
C PRO A 236 2.17 0.11 -14.17
N GLU A 237 2.34 -1.15 -13.77
CA GLU A 237 1.87 -2.34 -14.49
C GLU A 237 0.35 -2.43 -14.59
N ASP A 238 -0.37 -2.00 -13.55
CA ASP A 238 -1.82 -2.08 -13.48
C ASP A 238 -2.49 -0.96 -14.25
N VAL A 239 -1.93 0.26 -14.23
CA VAL A 239 -2.47 1.35 -15.05
C VAL A 239 -2.33 1.04 -16.54
N THR A 240 -1.28 0.34 -16.97
CA THR A 240 -1.11 -0.08 -18.36
C THR A 240 -2.25 -1.01 -18.77
N LYS A 241 -2.49 -2.06 -17.99
CA LYS A 241 -3.60 -3.00 -18.24
C LYS A 241 -4.96 -2.31 -18.22
N LEU A 242 -5.21 -1.46 -17.23
CA LEU A 242 -6.46 -0.71 -17.12
C LEU A 242 -6.63 0.22 -18.33
N TYR A 243 -5.57 0.92 -18.73
CA TYR A 243 -5.58 1.83 -19.87
C TYR A 243 -5.97 1.07 -21.15
N GLU A 244 -5.30 -0.03 -21.47
CA GLU A 244 -5.57 -0.79 -22.70
C GLU A 244 -7.01 -1.32 -22.73
N ASN A 245 -7.52 -1.79 -21.59
CA ASN A 245 -8.83 -2.41 -21.49
C ASN A 245 -10.01 -1.44 -21.27
N THR A 246 -9.76 -0.14 -21.19
CA THR A 246 -10.81 0.84 -20.86
C THR A 246 -11.07 1.79 -22.02
N PRO A 247 -12.19 1.65 -22.75
CA PRO A 247 -12.61 2.62 -23.76
C PRO A 247 -12.94 3.99 -23.15
N VAL A 248 -12.85 5.04 -23.98
CA VAL A 248 -13.43 6.35 -23.63
C VAL A 248 -14.95 6.19 -23.47
N LYS A 249 -15.55 7.01 -22.60
CA LYS A 249 -16.95 6.92 -22.13
C LYS A 249 -17.27 5.72 -21.23
N THR A 250 -16.29 4.88 -20.87
CA THR A 250 -16.50 3.86 -19.83
C THR A 250 -17.02 4.52 -18.55
N PRO A 251 -18.15 4.06 -17.97
CA PRO A 251 -18.67 4.61 -16.73
C PRO A 251 -17.72 4.31 -15.58
N VAL A 252 -17.63 5.27 -14.65
CA VAL A 252 -16.82 5.18 -13.43
C VAL A 252 -17.71 5.57 -12.25
N CYS A 253 -17.80 4.71 -11.24
CA CYS A 253 -18.51 4.99 -10.01
C CYS A 253 -17.54 4.93 -8.83
N ILE A 254 -17.37 6.04 -8.11
CA ILE A 254 -16.50 6.09 -6.94
C ILE A 254 -17.37 6.14 -5.69
N VAL A 255 -17.19 5.17 -4.81
CA VAL A 255 -17.92 5.02 -3.55
C VAL A 255 -16.94 4.99 -2.38
N ASN A 256 -17.46 5.22 -1.17
CA ASN A 256 -16.70 5.05 0.06
C ASN A 256 -17.52 4.15 1.00
N GLN A 257 -17.33 2.84 0.88
CA GLN A 257 -18.09 1.81 1.60
C GLN A 257 -17.14 1.06 2.53
N PRO A 258 -17.00 1.49 3.80
CA PRO A 258 -16.09 0.88 4.77
C PRO A 258 -16.58 -0.47 5.31
N TYR A 259 -17.88 -0.71 5.21
CA TYR A 259 -18.52 -1.96 5.59
C TYR A 259 -19.18 -2.57 4.35
N LEU A 260 -18.76 -3.78 4.01
CA LEU A 260 -19.29 -4.53 2.88
C LEU A 260 -19.97 -5.79 3.38
N LEU A 261 -21.09 -6.13 2.77
CA LEU A 261 -21.77 -7.42 2.91
C LEU A 261 -21.93 -8.02 1.54
N GLY A 262 -21.69 -9.32 1.45
CA GLY A 262 -21.83 -10.07 0.21
C GLY A 262 -22.12 -11.52 0.49
N GLN A 263 -22.71 -12.21 -0.48
CA GLN A 263 -22.93 -13.65 -0.37
C GLN A 263 -22.09 -14.44 -1.38
N ARG A 264 -21.74 -15.67 -1.02
CA ARG A 264 -21.20 -16.68 -1.93
C ARG A 264 -21.60 -18.06 -1.45
N ASN A 265 -22.11 -18.90 -2.34
CA ASN A 265 -22.56 -20.27 -2.04
C ASN A 265 -23.54 -20.35 -0.85
N GLY A 266 -24.38 -19.34 -0.66
CA GLY A 266 -25.33 -19.30 0.47
C GLY A 266 -24.71 -18.96 1.83
N VAL A 267 -23.46 -18.51 1.87
CA VAL A 267 -22.80 -17.94 3.05
C VAL A 267 -22.72 -16.42 2.89
N VAL A 268 -23.10 -15.67 3.93
CA VAL A 268 -22.95 -14.22 4.01
C VAL A 268 -21.61 -13.89 4.64
N TYR A 269 -20.86 -13.02 3.97
CA TYR A 269 -19.58 -12.51 4.40
C TYR A 269 -19.68 -11.03 4.75
N MET A 270 -18.81 -10.60 5.67
CA MET A 270 -18.63 -9.21 6.05
C MET A 270 -17.16 -8.82 5.91
N GLU A 271 -16.89 -7.67 5.31
CA GLU A 271 -15.56 -7.10 5.14
C GLU A 271 -15.57 -5.65 5.69
N VAL A 272 -14.56 -5.32 6.48
CA VAL A 272 -14.50 -4.07 7.26
C VAL A 272 -13.13 -3.42 7.09
N HIS A 273 -13.10 -2.16 6.66
CA HIS A 273 -11.87 -1.40 6.35
C HIS A 273 -11.59 -0.21 7.26
N ALA A 274 -12.50 0.13 8.17
CA ALA A 274 -12.35 1.24 9.09
C ALA A 274 -13.10 0.94 10.38
N LEU A 275 -12.60 1.46 11.50
CA LEU A 275 -13.22 1.27 12.80
C LEU A 275 -14.48 2.13 12.91
N PRO A 276 -15.49 1.70 13.70
CA PRO A 276 -16.69 2.50 13.93
C PRO A 276 -16.44 3.90 14.52
N GLU A 277 -15.35 4.08 15.27
CA GLU A 277 -14.97 5.35 15.87
C GLU A 277 -14.43 6.36 14.85
N ASP A 278 -13.94 5.88 13.69
CA ASP A 278 -13.37 6.70 12.62
C ASP A 278 -14.44 7.21 11.64
N LEU A 279 -15.72 6.91 11.87
CA LEU A 279 -16.78 7.00 10.86
C LEU A 279 -18.08 7.64 11.36
N ASP A 280 -18.84 8.15 10.39
CA ASP A 280 -20.21 8.63 10.54
C ASP A 280 -21.15 7.48 10.96
N THR A 281 -21.98 7.70 12.00
CA THR A 281 -22.94 6.72 12.53
C THR A 281 -23.89 6.19 11.44
N PHE A 282 -24.11 6.98 10.40
CA PHE A 282 -24.98 6.64 9.27
C PHE A 282 -24.55 5.38 8.49
N GLU A 283 -23.25 5.17 8.23
CA GLU A 283 -22.80 3.98 7.48
C GLU A 283 -22.96 2.69 8.30
N PHE A 284 -22.77 2.79 9.62
CA PHE A 284 -23.01 1.69 10.53
C PHE A 284 -24.51 1.34 10.63
N ASP A 285 -25.39 2.34 10.71
CA ASP A 285 -26.83 2.10 10.76
C ASP A 285 -27.35 1.39 9.50
N LYS A 286 -26.80 1.72 8.33
CA LYS A 286 -27.10 1.01 7.07
C LYS A 286 -26.72 -0.46 7.14
N ILE A 287 -25.50 -0.77 7.60
CA ILE A 287 -25.04 -2.16 7.64
C ILE A 287 -25.83 -2.96 8.67
N TYR A 288 -26.13 -2.36 9.82
CA TYR A 288 -26.96 -2.96 10.85
C TYR A 288 -28.37 -3.28 10.34
N THR A 289 -28.99 -2.35 9.60
CA THR A 289 -30.31 -2.56 8.98
C THR A 289 -30.28 -3.71 7.96
N LYS A 290 -29.22 -3.79 7.14
CA LYS A 290 -29.03 -4.91 6.19
C LYS A 290 -28.89 -6.25 6.92
N LEU A 291 -28.11 -6.32 7.99
CA LEU A 291 -27.94 -7.53 8.81
C LEU A 291 -29.27 -7.97 9.45
N ARG A 292 -30.05 -7.05 10.02
CA ARG A 292 -31.38 -7.35 10.57
C ARG A 292 -32.34 -7.88 9.51
N THR A 293 -32.32 -7.30 8.31
CA THR A 293 -33.11 -7.81 7.18
C THR A 293 -32.72 -9.24 6.81
N ILE A 294 -31.44 -9.62 6.91
CA ILE A 294 -30.96 -10.98 6.66
C ILE A 294 -31.47 -11.94 7.75
N GLU A 295 -31.45 -11.57 9.04
CA GLU A 295 -32.06 -12.37 10.11
C GLU A 295 -33.55 -12.60 9.87
N GLU A 296 -34.29 -11.53 9.58
CA GLU A 296 -35.74 -11.58 9.35
C GLU A 296 -36.10 -12.49 8.17
N LYS A 297 -35.40 -12.37 7.05
CA LYS A 297 -35.66 -13.18 5.85
C LYS A 297 -35.24 -14.64 6.02
N SER A 298 -34.19 -14.91 6.78
CA SER A 298 -33.71 -16.26 7.01
C SER A 298 -34.44 -16.99 8.14
N GLY A 299 -35.16 -16.25 9.00
CA GLY A 299 -35.82 -16.78 10.20
C GLY A 299 -34.83 -17.30 11.25
N ARG A 300 -33.55 -16.91 11.17
CA ARG A 300 -32.46 -17.39 12.03
C ARG A 300 -31.67 -16.19 12.57
N ALA A 301 -31.24 -16.30 13.82
CA ALA A 301 -30.41 -15.28 14.44
C ALA A 301 -28.98 -15.30 13.88
N LEU A 302 -28.40 -14.10 13.70
CA LEU A 302 -26.99 -13.89 13.39
C LEU A 302 -26.14 -14.11 14.64
N ASP A 303 -24.91 -14.55 14.44
CA ASP A 303 -23.89 -14.50 15.49
C ASP A 303 -23.38 -13.06 15.64
N TRP A 304 -24.08 -12.29 16.47
CA TRP A 304 -23.72 -10.90 16.78
C TRP A 304 -22.39 -10.77 17.51
N SER A 305 -21.88 -11.84 18.16
CA SER A 305 -20.53 -11.83 18.75
C SER A 305 -19.48 -11.84 17.64
N LYS A 306 -19.66 -12.70 16.63
CA LYS A 306 -18.80 -12.75 15.44
C LYS A 306 -18.83 -11.43 14.66
N VAL A 307 -20.01 -10.86 14.43
CA VAL A 307 -20.15 -9.54 13.78
C VAL A 307 -19.36 -8.45 14.53
N LYS A 308 -19.48 -8.40 15.87
CA LYS A 308 -18.71 -7.46 16.71
C LYS A 308 -17.20 -7.69 16.62
N LYS A 309 -16.75 -8.96 16.59
CA LYS A 309 -15.33 -9.29 16.41
C LYS A 309 -14.81 -8.76 15.07
N VAL A 310 -15.53 -9.01 13.97
CA VAL A 310 -15.13 -8.53 12.63
C VAL A 310 -15.06 -7.00 12.57
N LEU A 311 -16.03 -6.31 13.19
CA LEU A 311 -16.03 -4.84 13.29
C LEU A 311 -14.85 -4.30 14.08
N ALA A 312 -14.51 -4.94 15.21
CA ALA A 312 -13.42 -4.51 16.08
C ALA A 312 -12.04 -4.77 15.47
N GLU A 313 -11.89 -5.87 14.72
CA GLU A 313 -10.60 -6.21 14.12
C GLU A 313 -10.32 -5.46 12.80
N ALA A 314 -11.37 -5.12 12.03
CA ALA A 314 -11.27 -4.35 10.79
C ALA A 314 -10.13 -4.80 9.84
N ARG A 315 -9.95 -6.12 9.70
CA ARG A 315 -8.82 -6.71 8.97
C ARG A 315 -8.85 -6.49 7.45
N GLY A 316 -9.93 -5.92 6.91
CA GLY A 316 -10.08 -5.71 5.47
C GLY A 316 -10.18 -7.00 4.64
N VAL A 317 -10.65 -8.10 5.25
CA VAL A 317 -10.88 -9.38 4.56
C VAL A 317 -12.32 -9.85 4.73
N PRO A 318 -12.92 -10.52 3.73
CA PRO A 318 -14.24 -11.14 3.86
C PRO A 318 -14.22 -12.25 4.93
N VAL A 319 -15.01 -12.08 5.99
CA VAL A 319 -15.21 -13.09 7.04
C VAL A 319 -16.63 -13.65 6.95
N PRO A 320 -16.82 -14.98 6.90
CA PRO A 320 -18.16 -15.57 6.89
C PRO A 320 -18.85 -15.28 8.23
N ILE A 321 -20.02 -14.66 8.22
CA ILE A 321 -20.76 -14.30 9.44
C ILE A 321 -22.07 -15.08 9.59
N PHE A 322 -22.56 -15.71 8.52
CA PHE A 322 -23.86 -16.40 8.54
C PHE A 322 -24.02 -17.39 7.39
N GLU A 323 -24.62 -18.54 7.64
CA GLU A 323 -24.99 -19.53 6.62
C GLU A 323 -26.49 -19.51 6.37
N ILE A 324 -26.92 -19.14 5.16
CA ILE A 324 -28.32 -19.14 4.75
C ILE A 324 -28.83 -20.58 4.60
N ARG A 325 -28.01 -21.47 4.04
CA ARG A 325 -28.28 -22.92 3.91
C ARG A 325 -27.36 -23.71 4.84
N GLN A 326 -27.90 -24.62 5.65
CA GLN A 326 -27.09 -25.47 6.54
C GLN A 326 -26.14 -26.36 5.71
N GLY A 327 -24.87 -26.43 6.12
CA GLY A 327 -23.83 -27.21 5.45
C GLY A 327 -23.12 -26.46 4.31
N ALA A 328 -23.56 -25.25 3.96
CA ALA A 328 -22.86 -24.41 3.00
C ALA A 328 -21.50 -23.92 3.52
N GLY A 329 -21.31 -23.90 4.85
CA GLY A 329 -20.04 -23.55 5.47
C GLY A 329 -18.95 -24.63 5.39
N GLU A 330 -19.28 -25.87 5.02
CA GLU A 330 -18.26 -26.91 4.81
C GLU A 330 -17.54 -26.72 3.46
N GLU A 331 -18.14 -25.98 2.51
CA GLU A 331 -17.49 -25.45 1.29
C GLU A 331 -16.92 -24.02 1.51
N VAL A 332 -16.50 -23.67 2.74
CA VAL A 332 -15.79 -22.40 2.97
C VAL A 332 -14.49 -22.42 2.17
N ALA A 333 -14.30 -21.37 1.36
CA ALA A 333 -13.22 -21.23 0.39
C ALA A 333 -11.89 -21.76 0.93
N GLU A 334 -11.38 -22.82 0.28
CA GLU A 334 -10.10 -23.43 0.59
C GLU A 334 -9.03 -22.34 0.69
N THR A 335 -8.51 -22.15 1.90
CA THR A 335 -7.30 -21.36 2.08
C THR A 335 -6.15 -22.18 1.54
N ILE A 336 -5.32 -21.55 0.72
CA ILE A 336 -4.17 -22.22 0.09
C ILE A 336 -2.87 -21.65 0.63
N GLU A 337 -1.84 -22.50 0.65
CA GLU A 337 -0.48 -22.03 0.86
C GLU A 337 0.12 -21.76 -0.53
N VAL A 338 0.64 -20.55 -0.73
CA VAL A 338 1.29 -20.16 -1.97
C VAL A 338 2.79 -20.23 -1.75
N ARG A 339 3.49 -20.87 -2.68
CA ARG A 339 4.96 -20.92 -2.64
C ARG A 339 5.54 -19.51 -2.79
N HIS A 340 6.54 -19.20 -1.97
CA HIS A 340 7.30 -17.97 -2.14
C HIS A 340 8.04 -17.98 -3.49
N PRO A 341 7.88 -16.94 -4.33
CA PRO A 341 8.52 -16.89 -5.65
C PRO A 341 10.02 -16.60 -5.52
N ASP A 342 10.84 -17.20 -6.38
CA ASP A 342 12.30 -16.97 -6.39
C ASP A 342 12.67 -15.48 -6.57
N LYS A 343 11.80 -14.70 -7.23
CA LYS A 343 11.93 -13.24 -7.37
C LYS A 343 10.58 -12.55 -7.22
N LEU A 344 10.49 -11.64 -6.25
CA LEU A 344 9.36 -10.72 -6.13
C LEU A 344 9.40 -9.66 -7.24
N TYR A 345 8.44 -9.76 -8.16
CA TYR A 345 8.14 -8.74 -9.16
C TYR A 345 7.94 -7.35 -8.53
N GLY A 346 8.55 -6.32 -9.13
CA GLY A 346 8.40 -4.92 -8.73
C GLY A 346 9.27 -4.49 -7.54
N ARG A 347 10.08 -5.39 -6.99
CA ARG A 347 11.05 -5.10 -5.93
C ARG A 347 12.11 -4.09 -6.40
N PRO A 348 12.51 -3.11 -5.56
CA PRO A 348 13.57 -2.15 -5.90
C PRO A 348 14.89 -2.83 -6.30
N GLU A 349 15.53 -2.34 -7.38
CA GLU A 349 16.82 -2.87 -7.85
C GLU A 349 17.99 -2.16 -7.18
N ILE A 350 18.87 -2.90 -6.50
CA ILE A 350 19.99 -2.32 -5.75
C ILE A 350 21.29 -2.67 -6.49
N PRO A 351 21.76 -1.83 -7.44
CA PRO A 351 23.00 -2.09 -8.16
C PRO A 351 24.19 -2.07 -7.21
N GLU A 352 25.24 -2.85 -7.50
CA GLU A 352 26.47 -2.89 -6.69
C GLU A 352 27.12 -1.51 -6.56
N LEU A 353 27.74 -1.25 -5.41
CA LEU A 353 28.37 0.03 -5.14
C LEU A 353 29.74 0.10 -5.82
N GLN A 354 30.00 1.19 -6.55
CA GLN A 354 31.26 1.40 -7.24
C GLN A 354 32.10 2.48 -6.55
N THR A 355 33.42 2.23 -6.40
CA THR A 355 34.36 3.16 -5.73
C THR A 355 34.45 4.51 -6.45
N ASP A 356 34.26 4.52 -7.76
CA ASP A 356 34.37 5.70 -8.61
C ASP A 356 33.01 6.31 -8.99
N ALA A 357 31.92 5.83 -8.39
CA ALA A 357 30.60 6.44 -8.49
C ALA A 357 30.31 7.39 -7.32
N TRP A 358 29.41 8.35 -7.57
CA TRP A 358 28.87 9.23 -6.53
C TRP A 358 27.93 8.44 -5.62
N SER A 359 27.89 8.80 -4.35
CA SER A 359 26.96 8.21 -3.37
C SER A 359 26.70 9.19 -2.23
N VAL A 360 25.81 8.79 -1.34
CA VAL A 360 25.31 9.62 -0.25
C VAL A 360 25.31 8.79 1.02
N LEU A 361 25.93 9.27 2.09
CA LEU A 361 25.72 8.70 3.42
C LEU A 361 24.41 9.27 3.96
N ALA A 362 23.40 8.41 4.08
CA ALA A 362 22.09 8.77 4.61
C ALA A 362 22.09 8.78 6.15
N ALA A 363 22.73 7.80 6.78
CA ALA A 363 22.79 7.72 8.25
C ALA A 363 23.98 6.88 8.73
N ASP A 364 24.34 7.07 10.01
CA ASP A 364 25.26 6.23 10.77
C ASP A 364 24.55 5.89 12.10
N VAL A 365 24.20 4.62 12.29
CA VAL A 365 23.38 4.14 13.40
C VAL A 365 24.06 2.96 14.10
N ARG A 366 23.70 2.68 15.35
CA ARG A 366 24.32 1.61 16.14
C ARG A 366 23.66 0.26 15.95
N ASP A 367 22.36 0.24 15.68
CA ASP A 367 21.58 -0.97 15.52
C ASP A 367 21.49 -1.38 14.04
N GLU A 368 21.72 -2.66 13.76
CA GLU A 368 21.68 -3.20 12.40
C GLU A 368 20.27 -3.17 11.81
N THR A 369 19.27 -3.48 12.63
CA THR A 369 17.86 -3.56 12.21
C THR A 369 17.36 -2.18 11.81
N ASP A 370 17.71 -1.15 12.58
CA ASP A 370 17.40 0.25 12.24
C ASP A 370 18.09 0.68 10.95
N ALA A 371 19.35 0.28 10.74
CA ALA A 371 20.06 0.57 9.49
C ALA A 371 19.38 -0.10 8.29
N VAL A 372 19.01 -1.38 8.43
CA VAL A 372 18.32 -2.16 7.39
C VAL A 372 16.95 -1.55 7.10
N ARG A 373 16.16 -1.25 8.13
CA ARG A 373 14.84 -0.60 8.00
C ARG A 373 14.96 0.71 7.23
N LEU A 374 15.93 1.55 7.58
CA LEU A 374 16.15 2.82 6.90
C LEU A 374 16.56 2.63 5.44
N ALA A 375 17.49 1.71 5.15
CA ALA A 375 17.89 1.40 3.78
C ALA A 375 16.70 0.92 2.94
N VAL A 376 15.86 0.05 3.49
CA VAL A 376 14.65 -0.46 2.84
C VAL A 376 13.63 0.65 2.57
N ILE A 377 13.39 1.55 3.51
CA ILE A 377 12.49 2.71 3.33
C ILE A 377 13.00 3.62 2.21
N ILE A 378 14.31 3.85 2.15
CA ILE A 378 14.95 4.66 1.09
C ILE A 378 14.80 3.97 -0.28
N ASN A 379 15.02 2.65 -0.34
CA ASN A 379 14.85 1.85 -1.56
C ASN A 379 13.43 1.94 -2.14
N HIS A 380 12.42 2.13 -1.29
CA HIS A 380 11.02 2.25 -1.70
C HIS A 380 10.59 3.69 -2.06
N GLN A 381 11.50 4.67 -1.98
CA GLN A 381 11.22 6.02 -2.46
C GLN A 381 11.04 6.04 -3.98
N GLY A 382 10.23 6.98 -4.45
CA GLY A 382 9.96 7.14 -5.87
C GLY A 382 10.34 8.53 -6.39
N PRO A 383 11.14 8.64 -7.46
CA PRO A 383 11.86 7.55 -8.16
C PRO A 383 12.91 6.87 -7.28
N GLN A 384 13.32 5.66 -7.62
CA GLN A 384 14.14 4.83 -6.74
C GLN A 384 15.41 5.54 -6.28
N ILE A 385 15.71 5.44 -4.98
CA ILE A 385 17.01 5.78 -4.40
C ILE A 385 17.63 4.47 -3.89
N PRO A 386 18.55 3.84 -4.63
CA PRO A 386 19.16 2.60 -4.19
C PRO A 386 19.97 2.85 -2.91
N ALA A 387 19.76 2.04 -1.88
CA ALA A 387 20.40 2.17 -0.58
C ALA A 387 20.74 0.81 0.02
N ARG A 388 21.81 0.78 0.83
CA ARG A 388 22.35 -0.44 1.45
C ARG A 388 22.96 -0.12 2.81
N VAL A 389 23.13 -1.16 3.63
CA VAL A 389 23.83 -1.09 4.90
C VAL A 389 25.28 -1.53 4.72
N VAL A 390 26.21 -0.79 5.34
CA VAL A 390 27.62 -1.13 5.42
C VAL A 390 28.05 -1.10 6.89
N SER A 391 28.63 -2.20 7.39
CA SER A 391 29.18 -2.25 8.74
C SER A 391 30.51 -1.50 8.83
N LYS A 392 30.68 -0.68 9.87
CA LYS A 392 31.93 0.04 10.17
C LYS A 392 32.13 0.15 11.68
N ASP A 393 33.25 -0.36 12.21
CA ASP A 393 33.73 -0.10 13.58
C ASP A 393 32.66 -0.20 14.70
N GLY A 394 31.76 -1.18 14.62
CA GLY A 394 30.68 -1.36 15.61
C GLY A 394 29.46 -0.45 15.41
N SER A 395 29.37 0.24 14.28
CA SER A 395 28.16 0.91 13.78
C SER A 395 27.80 0.43 12.36
N TYR A 396 26.65 0.88 11.89
CA TYR A 396 26.05 0.54 10.61
C TYR A 396 25.71 1.81 9.85
N ARG A 397 26.26 1.94 8.65
CA ARG A 397 26.08 3.09 7.78
C ARG A 397 25.11 2.77 6.66
N VAL A 398 24.15 3.67 6.44
CA VAL A 398 23.21 3.57 5.32
C VAL A 398 23.71 4.43 4.17
N ILE A 399 24.02 3.80 3.05
CA ILE A 399 24.64 4.44 1.88
C ILE A 399 23.73 4.31 0.67
N ALA A 400 23.34 5.46 0.13
CA ALA A 400 22.56 5.58 -1.09
C ALA A 400 23.43 5.83 -2.32
N GLY A 401 23.04 5.27 -3.47
CA GLY A 401 23.80 5.24 -4.73
C GLY A 401 24.01 3.81 -5.21
N PRO A 402 24.85 3.55 -6.22
CA PRO A 402 25.64 4.53 -6.98
C PRO A 402 24.75 5.51 -7.77
N PHE A 403 25.24 6.74 -7.92
CA PHE A 403 24.66 7.77 -8.80
C PHE A 403 25.62 8.07 -9.94
N ASN A 404 25.06 8.35 -11.13
CA ASN A 404 25.85 8.56 -12.35
C ASN A 404 26.67 9.85 -12.28
N ASP A 405 26.10 10.89 -11.66
CA ASP A 405 26.75 12.19 -11.51
C ASP A 405 26.41 12.87 -10.17
N ILE A 406 27.08 14.00 -9.92
CA ILE A 406 26.89 14.78 -8.70
C ILE A 406 25.48 15.39 -8.60
N ARG A 407 24.80 15.64 -9.73
CA ARG A 407 23.45 16.23 -9.73
C ARG A 407 22.44 15.21 -9.24
N GLU A 408 22.53 13.96 -9.70
CA GLU A 408 21.71 12.85 -9.18
C GLU A 408 21.93 12.64 -7.67
N ALA A 409 23.19 12.66 -7.21
CA ALA A 409 23.49 12.51 -5.78
C ALA A 409 22.93 13.68 -4.94
N LYS A 410 23.03 14.92 -5.44
CA LYS A 410 22.44 16.10 -4.77
C LYS A 410 20.91 16.08 -4.77
N ASP A 411 20.30 15.60 -5.85
CA ASP A 411 18.85 15.38 -5.92
C ASP A 411 18.41 14.35 -4.88
N ALA A 412 19.15 13.24 -4.76
CA ALA A 412 18.90 12.24 -3.72
C ALA A 412 19.01 12.83 -2.30
N ILE A 413 20.04 13.62 -1.98
CA ILE A 413 20.15 14.31 -0.67
C ILE A 413 18.93 15.20 -0.41
N LYS A 414 18.55 16.02 -1.40
CA LYS A 414 17.40 16.91 -1.30
C LYS A 414 16.11 16.13 -1.02
N ARG A 415 15.90 15.03 -1.75
CA ARG A 415 14.72 14.16 -1.59
C ARG A 415 14.72 13.44 -0.24
N LEU A 416 15.86 12.93 0.21
CA LEU A 416 16.01 12.33 1.54
C LEU A 416 15.63 13.34 2.64
N LYS A 417 16.00 14.62 2.49
CA LYS A 417 15.62 15.66 3.44
C LYS A 417 14.13 16.00 3.41
N ILE A 418 13.54 16.12 2.23
CA ILE A 418 12.14 16.56 2.09
C ILE A 418 11.14 15.43 2.38
N ASP A 419 11.40 14.23 1.87
CA ASP A 419 10.46 13.11 1.93
C ASP A 419 10.64 12.28 3.22
N LEU A 420 11.84 12.26 3.81
CA LEU A 420 12.18 11.41 4.96
C LEU A 420 12.84 12.16 6.13
N GLU A 421 13.03 13.49 6.03
CA GLU A 421 13.69 14.32 7.06
C GLU A 421 15.15 13.92 7.36
N ILE A 422 15.81 13.19 6.46
CA ILE A 422 17.17 12.70 6.63
C ILE A 422 18.19 13.75 6.17
N ASP A 423 19.07 14.17 7.07
CA ASP A 423 20.22 15.02 6.76
C ASP A 423 21.40 14.18 6.23
N ALA A 424 21.41 13.98 4.92
CA ALA A 424 22.39 13.14 4.25
C ALA A 424 23.63 13.92 3.78
N ARG A 425 24.81 13.29 3.79
CA ARG A 425 26.07 13.88 3.27
C ARG A 425 26.54 13.25 1.96
N LEU A 426 27.12 14.06 1.09
CA LEU A 426 27.71 13.62 -0.17
C LEU A 426 28.99 12.82 0.09
N LEU A 427 29.19 11.74 -0.67
CA LEU A 427 30.43 10.96 -0.70
C LEU A 427 31.02 10.98 -2.11
N GLU A 428 32.26 11.45 -2.24
CA GLU A 428 32.93 11.62 -3.53
C GLU A 428 33.53 10.31 -4.08
N PRO A 429 33.64 10.16 -5.42
CA PRO A 429 34.40 9.09 -6.07
C PRO A 429 35.87 9.04 -5.63
N VAL A 430 36.42 7.86 -5.32
CA VAL A 430 37.83 7.69 -4.84
C VAL A 430 38.86 8.40 -5.72
N LYS A 431 38.68 8.38 -7.05
CA LYS A 431 39.58 9.03 -8.01
C LYS A 431 39.66 10.56 -7.88
N LYS A 432 38.71 11.18 -7.18
CA LYS A 432 38.62 12.63 -6.94
C LYS A 432 38.94 13.02 -5.50
N ILE A 433 39.12 12.05 -4.61
CA ILE A 433 39.45 12.28 -3.21
C ILE A 433 40.92 12.67 -3.07
N SER A 434 41.19 13.83 -2.47
CA SER A 434 42.55 14.32 -2.18
C SER A 434 43.05 13.98 -0.77
N SER A 435 42.18 13.47 0.11
CA SER A 435 42.50 13.15 1.51
C SER A 435 42.62 11.63 1.77
N GLN A 436 43.62 11.24 2.57
CA GLN A 436 43.89 9.82 2.87
C GLN A 436 42.78 9.20 3.75
N GLU A 437 42.16 9.98 4.63
CA GLU A 437 41.06 9.54 5.52
C GLU A 437 39.79 9.22 4.73
N ASP A 438 39.44 10.05 3.74
CA ASP A 438 38.27 9.82 2.89
C ASP A 438 38.49 8.60 1.95
N ILE A 439 39.74 8.31 1.55
CA ILE A 439 40.08 7.10 0.80
C ILE A 439 39.89 5.83 1.64
N VAL A 440 40.29 5.86 2.93
CA VAL A 440 40.09 4.74 3.86
C VAL A 440 38.62 4.53 4.13
N GLU A 441 37.89 5.62 4.44
CA GLU A 441 36.45 5.60 4.65
C GLU A 441 35.72 5.01 3.43
N ARG A 442 36.16 5.32 2.22
CA ARG A 442 35.55 4.81 0.99
C ARG A 442 35.92 3.36 0.66
N LYS A 443 37.14 2.92 1.01
CA LYS A 443 37.58 1.53 0.83
C LYS A 443 36.92 0.57 1.81
N GLU A 444 36.61 1.03 3.03
CA GLU A 444 35.82 0.28 4.01
C GLU A 444 34.39 0.05 3.53
N VAL A 445 33.80 1.05 2.87
CA VAL A 445 32.43 1.03 2.35
C VAL A 445 32.17 -0.05 1.28
N ILE A 446 33.21 -0.58 0.63
CA ILE A 446 33.08 -1.52 -0.50
C ILE A 446 33.63 -2.91 -0.17
N ARG A 447 34.31 -3.10 0.96
CA ARG A 447 35.06 -4.34 1.22
C ARG A 447 34.22 -5.55 1.64
N ARG A 448 32.88 -5.46 1.65
CA ARG A 448 31.97 -6.59 1.95
C ARG A 448 30.66 -6.50 1.20
#